data_AF-A0A972PAP8-F1
#
_entry.id   AF-A0A972PAP8-F1
#
_cell.length_a   1.000
_cell.length_b   1.000
_cell.length_c   1.000
_cell.angle_alpha   90.00
_cell.angle_beta   90.00
_cell.angle_gamma   90.00
#
_symmetry.space_group_name_H-M   'P 1'
#
loop_
_entity.id
_entity.type
_entity.pdbx_description
1 polymer ?
#
loop_
_entity_poly.entity_id
_entity_poly.type
_entity_poly.pdbx_seq_one_letter_code
_entity_poly.pdbx_strand_id
1 'polypeptide(L)' 'MPTQFKLIYGYVHCRGRTSYTAGYVDTAEEAEVWVRQHESGTAPAMKIPPGDPVRSCLAAHCPFKRQKPWFSYLVHSE' A
#
# COMPACT_ATOMS: atom_id res chain seq x y z
N MET A 1 -18.52 17.58 8.59
CA MET A 1 -18.12 16.83 7.38
C MET A 1 -17.94 15.37 7.76
N PRO A 2 -18.35 14.40 6.93
CA PRO A 2 -18.10 12.99 7.24
C PRO A 2 -16.59 12.73 7.25
N THR A 3 -16.10 12.09 8.30
CA THR A 3 -14.73 11.59 8.36
C THR A 3 -14.61 10.47 7.33
N GLN A 4 -13.72 10.61 6.35
CA GLN A 4 -13.42 9.54 5.40
C GLN A 4 -12.05 8.93 5.71
N PHE A 5 -11.82 7.72 5.26
CA PHE A 5 -10.57 7.00 5.42
C PHE A 5 -9.93 6.80 4.05
N LYS A 6 -8.77 7.42 3.86
CA LYS A 6 -7.99 7.31 2.64
C LYS A 6 -7.24 5.99 2.63
N LEU A 7 -7.55 5.14 1.66
CA LEU A 7 -6.85 3.86 1.47
C LEU A 7 -5.53 4.09 0.74
N ILE A 8 -4.46 3.51 1.27
CA ILE A 8 -3.09 3.69 0.77
C ILE A 8 -2.49 2.34 0.43
N TYR A 9 -1.87 2.27 -0.74
CA TYR A 9 -0.99 1.15 -1.10
C TYR A 9 0.35 1.68 -1.61
N GLY A 10 1.35 0.81 -1.69
CA GLY A 10 2.56 1.12 -2.40
C GLY A 10 3.53 -0.05 -2.37
N TYR A 11 4.78 0.22 -2.73
CA TYR A 11 5.81 -0.81 -2.78
C TYR A 11 7.00 -0.40 -1.91
N VAL A 12 7.45 -1.31 -1.04
CA VAL A 12 8.60 -1.13 -0.16
C VAL A 12 9.81 -1.92 -0.68
N HIS A 13 10.95 -1.25 -0.73
CA HIS A 13 12.27 -1.81 -1.00
C HIS A 13 13.24 -1.30 0.07
N CYS A 14 14.39 -1.94 0.26
CA CYS A 14 15.39 -1.45 1.21
C CYS A 14 15.96 -0.05 0.90
N ARG A 15 15.71 0.47 -0.31
CA ARG A 15 16.12 1.79 -0.79
C ARG A 15 14.97 2.80 -0.88
N GLY A 16 13.87 2.56 -0.16
CA GLY A 16 12.73 3.46 -0.08
C GLY A 16 11.40 2.80 -0.40
N ARG A 17 10.33 3.59 -0.25
CA ARG A 17 8.95 3.17 -0.50
C ARG A 17 8.23 4.12 -1.45
N THR A 18 7.29 3.61 -2.22
CA THR A 18 6.28 4.40 -2.94
C THR A 18 4.97 4.40 -2.18
N SER A 19 4.09 5.36 -2.47
CA SER A 19 2.80 5.53 -1.80
C SER A 19 1.79 6.10 -2.79
N TYR A 20 0.63 5.46 -2.86
CA TYR A 20 -0.44 5.75 -3.79
C TYR A 20 -1.79 5.68 -3.08
N THR A 21 -2.78 6.38 -3.62
CA THR A 21 -4.15 6.35 -3.11
C THR A 21 -4.93 5.28 -3.85
N ALA A 22 -5.55 4.35 -3.12
CA ALA A 22 -6.46 3.34 -3.67
C ALA A 22 -7.91 3.83 -3.73
N GLY A 23 -8.27 4.79 -2.88
CA GLY A 23 -9.62 5.35 -2.80
C GLY A 23 -9.89 5.90 -1.41
N TYR A 24 -11.18 6.13 -1.13
CA TYR A 24 -11.69 6.56 0.16
C TYR A 24 -12.86 5.64 0.56
N VAL A 25 -13.00 5.39 1.85
CA VAL A 25 -14.14 4.68 2.46
C VAL A 25 -14.67 5.49 3.64
N ASP A 26 -15.89 5.22 4.07
CA ASP A 26 -16.57 6.07 5.06
C ASP A 26 -16.35 5.59 6.51
N THR A 27 -15.92 4.34 6.69
CA THR A 27 -15.73 3.75 8.02
C THR A 27 -14.30 3.23 8.26
N ALA A 28 -13.89 3.20 9.52
CA ALA A 28 -12.60 2.65 9.92
C ALA A 28 -12.57 1.13 9.67
N GLU A 29 -13.70 0.46 9.91
CA GLU A 29 -13.88 -0.97 9.74
C GLU A 29 -13.68 -1.39 8.27
N GLU A 30 -14.24 -0.65 7.31
CA GLU A 30 -13.99 -0.88 5.88
C GLU A 30 -12.51 -0.73 5.53
N ALA A 31 -11.85 0.28 6.09
CA ALA A 31 -10.43 0.54 5.85
C ALA A 31 -9.55 -0.58 6.42
N GLU A 32 -9.85 -1.06 7.62
CA GLU A 32 -9.16 -2.19 8.25
C GLU A 32 -9.35 -3.50 7.47
N VAL A 33 -10.58 -3.80 7.08
CA VAL A 33 -10.89 -4.99 6.26
C VAL A 33 -10.13 -4.94 4.95
N TRP A 34 -10.10 -3.78 4.30
CA TRP A 34 -9.35 -3.59 3.05
C TRP A 34 -7.85 -3.90 3.23
N VAL A 35 -7.20 -3.38 4.28
CA VAL A 35 -5.79 -3.69 4.58
C VAL A 35 -5.60 -5.18 4.81
N ARG A 36 -6.40 -5.80 5.69
CA ARG A 36 -6.27 -7.23 6.03
C ARG A 36 -6.47 -8.13 4.82
N GLN A 37 -7.40 -7.81 3.93
CA GLN A 37 -7.64 -8.61 2.73
C GLN A 37 -6.44 -8.58 1.77
N HIS A 38 -5.79 -7.43 1.62
CA HIS A 38 -4.62 -7.30 0.77
C HIS A 38 -3.36 -7.92 1.40
N GLU A 39 -3.16 -7.76 2.71
CA GLU A 39 -2.05 -8.40 3.43
C GLU A 39 -2.16 -9.93 3.46
N SER A 40 -3.39 -10.46 3.55
CA SER A 40 -3.66 -11.91 3.48
C SER A 40 -3.70 -12.47 2.05
N GLY A 41 -3.64 -11.62 1.02
CA GLY A 41 -3.71 -12.04 -0.38
C GLY A 41 -5.09 -12.53 -0.83
N THR A 42 -6.15 -12.22 -0.08
CA THR A 42 -7.54 -12.57 -0.41
C THR A 42 -8.19 -11.54 -1.34
N ALA A 43 -7.66 -10.31 -1.38
CA ALA A 43 -8.01 -9.30 -2.39
C ALA A 43 -7.14 -9.42 -3.65
N PRO A 44 -7.63 -8.96 -4.82
CA PRO A 44 -6.83 -8.87 -6.04
C PRO A 44 -5.56 -8.02 -5.86
N ALA A 45 -4.51 -8.36 -6.59
CA ALA A 45 -3.29 -7.56 -6.59
C ALA A 45 -3.54 -6.15 -7.15
N MET A 46 -2.99 -5.12 -6.47
CA MET A 46 -3.06 -3.76 -6.95
C MET A 46 -2.24 -3.59 -8.24
N LYS A 47 -2.80 -2.83 -9.19
CA LYS A 47 -2.07 -2.43 -10.39
C LYS A 47 -0.92 -1.51 -9.98
N ILE A 48 0.28 -1.81 -10.49
CA ILE A 48 1.44 -0.94 -10.35
C ILE A 48 1.18 0.32 -11.20
N PRO A 49 1.23 1.54 -10.64
CA PRO A 49 1.07 2.75 -11.42
C PRO A 49 2.12 2.87 -12.53
N PRO A 50 1.75 3.48 -13.68
CA PRO A 50 2.74 3.78 -14.71
C PRO A 50 3.88 4.61 -14.14
N GLY A 51 5.12 4.17 -14.37
CA GLY A 51 6.31 4.87 -13.89
C GLY A 51 6.67 4.61 -12.43
N ASP A 52 6.06 3.65 -11.74
CA ASP A 52 6.58 3.21 -10.43
C ASP A 52 8.04 2.78 -10.59
N PRO A 53 8.98 3.40 -9.85
CA PRO A 53 10.38 3.10 -10.01
C PRO A 53 10.66 1.70 -9.46
N VAL A 54 10.97 0.75 -10.36
CA VAL A 54 11.45 -0.57 -9.95
C VAL A 54 12.82 -0.43 -9.31
N ARG A 55 12.88 -0.56 -7.98
CA ARG A 55 14.12 -0.49 -7.20
C ARG A 55 14.76 -1.87 -7.13
N SER A 56 16.06 -1.94 -7.41
CA SER A 56 16.87 -3.14 -7.28
C SER A 56 17.93 -2.98 -6.18
N CYS A 57 18.31 -4.11 -5.55
CA CYS A 57 19.39 -4.19 -4.59
C CYS A 57 20.37 -5.31 -4.98
N LEU A 58 21.67 -5.00 -4.97
CA LEU A 58 22.73 -5.96 -5.33
C LEU A 58 23.20 -6.82 -4.14
N ALA A 59 22.79 -6.50 -2.92
CA ALA A 59 23.19 -7.25 -1.73
C ALA A 59 22.81 -8.74 -1.86
N ALA A 60 23.72 -9.63 -1.43
CA ALA A 60 23.47 -11.08 -1.42
C ALA A 60 22.28 -11.44 -0.53
N HIS A 61 22.22 -10.87 0.68
CA HIS A 61 21.15 -11.08 1.64
C HIS A 61 20.47 -9.75 1.99
N CYS A 62 19.26 -9.54 1.49
CA CYS A 62 18.43 -8.40 1.86
C CYS A 62 16.95 -8.83 1.91
N PRO A 63 16.25 -8.66 3.04
CA PRO A 63 14.86 -9.10 3.20
C PRO A 63 13.87 -8.32 2.31
N PHE A 64 14.27 -7.14 1.84
CA PHE A 64 13.54 -6.29 0.91
C PHE A 64 14.31 -6.10 -0.41
N LYS A 65 15.04 -7.13 -0.87
CA LYS A 65 15.78 -7.12 -2.15
C LYS A 65 14.86 -6.98 -3.36
N ARG A 66 13.66 -7.55 -3.26
CA ARG A 66 12.56 -7.34 -4.21
C ARG A 66 11.55 -6.42 -3.56
N GLN A 67 10.98 -5.53 -4.36
CA GLN A 67 9.85 -4.70 -3.93
C GLN A 67 8.71 -5.59 -3.45
N LYS A 68 8.15 -5.24 -2.28
CA LYS A 68 6.97 -5.90 -1.72
C LYS A 68 5.84 -4.90 -1.62
N PRO A 69 4.58 -5.28 -1.88
CA PRO A 69 3.47 -4.38 -1.64
C PRO A 69 3.33 -4.12 -0.13
N TRP A 70 2.80 -2.95 0.21
CA TRP A 70 2.37 -2.59 1.57
C TRP A 70 1.06 -1.82 1.49
N PHE A 71 0.25 -1.91 2.55
CA PHE A 71 -1.11 -1.39 2.60
C PHE A 71 -1.32 -0.65 3.92
N SER A 72 -2.11 0.42 3.90
CA SER A 72 -2.45 1.22 5.08
C SER A 72 -3.68 2.08 4.79
N TYR A 73 -4.14 2.82 5.79
CA TYR A 73 -5.14 3.86 5.63
C TYR A 73 -4.83 5.03 6.55
N LEU A 74 -5.32 6.22 6.19
CA LEU A 74 -5.23 7.42 7.00
C LEU A 74 -6.61 8.02 7.18
N VAL A 75 -6.85 8.63 8.34
CA VAL A 75 -8.01 9.50 8.54
C VAL A 75 -7.87 10.69 7.61
N HIS A 76 -8.90 10.93 6.81
CA HIS A 76 -9.03 12.08 5.93
C HIS A 76 -10.17 12.95 6.47
N SER A 77 -9.79 14.05 7.07
CA SER A 77 -10.69 15.13 7.48
C SER A 77 -10.31 16.33 6.61
N GLU A 78 -11.23 16.77 5.75
CA GLU A 78 -11.11 18.05 5.04
C GLU A 78 -11.38 19.24 5.96
#